data_AF-A0AAU5YRX7-F1
#
_entry.id   AF-A0AAU5YRX7-F1
#
_cell.length_a   1.000
_cell.length_b   1.000
_cell.length_c   1.000
_cell.angle_alpha   90.00
_cell.angle_beta   90.00
_cell.angle_gamma   90.00
#
_symmetry.space_group_name_H-M   'P 1'
#
loop_
_entity.id
_entity.type
_entity.pdbx_description
1 polymer ?
#
loop_
_entity_poly.entity_id
_entity_poly.type
_entity_poly.pdbx_seq_one_letter_code
_entity_poly.pdbx_strand_id
1 'polypeptide(L)'
;MADAEDKELKARKERERDELYALDISGVEWQSAPGTEDHEERVEIAYLPDGAVAMRSSLDTETVLRYTEAEWRAFVLGARDGEFDLEPAPHNGGLAAE
;
A
#
# COMPACT_ATOMS: atom_id res chain seq x y z
N MET A 1 -7.82 12.64 -29.56
CA MET A 1 -8.19 11.26 -29.16
C MET A 1 -7.48 10.92 -27.86
N ALA A 2 -6.14 10.82 -27.83
CA ALA A 2 -5.37 10.54 -26.61
C ALA A 2 -5.68 11.42 -25.37
N ASP A 3 -5.94 12.72 -25.57
CA ASP A 3 -6.30 13.65 -24.48
C ASP A 3 -7.67 13.38 -23.85
N ALA A 4 -8.63 12.85 -24.63
CA ALA A 4 -9.95 12.48 -24.10
C ALA A 4 -9.87 11.16 -23.32
N GLU A 5 -9.14 10.18 -23.85
CA GLU A 5 -8.94 8.87 -23.24
C GLU A 5 -8.21 8.97 -21.89
N ASP A 6 -7.20 9.85 -21.79
CA ASP A 6 -6.49 10.13 -20.52
C ASP A 6 -7.42 10.76 -19.47
N LYS A 7 -8.25 11.73 -19.88
CA LYS A 7 -9.23 12.37 -18.99
C LYS A 7 -10.25 11.37 -18.44
N GLU A 8 -10.74 10.47 -19.29
CA GLU A 8 -11.67 9.41 -18.88
C GLU A 8 -11.02 8.44 -17.89
N LEU A 9 -9.77 8.05 -18.12
CA LEU A 9 -9.00 7.19 -17.22
C LEU A 9 -8.78 7.87 -15.86
N LYS A 10 -8.35 9.13 -15.86
CA LYS A 10 -8.14 9.91 -14.63
C LYS A 10 -9.43 10.03 -13.84
N ALA A 11 -10.53 10.41 -14.49
CA ALA A 11 -11.83 10.53 -13.84
C ALA A 11 -12.29 9.19 -13.24
N ARG A 12 -12.01 8.06 -13.90
CA ARG A 12 -12.30 6.73 -13.33
C ARG A 12 -11.49 6.46 -12.08
N LYS A 13 -10.17 6.70 -12.10
CA LYS A 13 -9.30 6.52 -10.94
C LYS A 13 -9.69 7.42 -9.77
N GLU A 14 -10.08 8.67 -10.06
CA GLU A 14 -10.56 9.60 -9.03
C GLU A 14 -11.83 9.08 -8.36
N ARG A 15 -12.82 8.60 -9.13
CA ARG A 15 -14.04 8.00 -8.55
C ARG A 15 -13.72 6.79 -7.67
N GLU A 16 -12.88 5.88 -8.16
CA GLU A 16 -12.47 4.67 -7.43
C GLU A 16 -11.76 5.02 -6.10
N ARG A 17 -10.87 6.02 -6.13
CA ARG A 17 -10.23 6.54 -4.92
C ARG A 17 -11.25 7.18 -3.97
N ASP A 18 -12.14 8.03 -4.46
CA ASP A 18 -13.14 8.70 -3.65
C ASP A 18 -14.10 7.69 -2.98
N GLU A 19 -14.52 6.64 -3.72
CA GLU A 19 -15.28 5.51 -3.18
C GLU A 19 -14.50 4.76 -2.09
N LEU A 20 -13.21 4.50 -2.33
CA LEU A 20 -12.35 3.82 -1.37
C LEU A 20 -12.17 4.63 -0.07
N TYR A 21 -12.06 5.96 -0.16
CA TYR A 21 -11.94 6.85 0.99
C TYR A 21 -13.28 7.11 1.70
N ALA A 22 -14.42 6.87 1.02
CA ALA A 22 -15.74 6.95 1.63
C ALA A 22 -16.09 5.72 2.50
N LEU A 23 -15.35 4.61 2.39
CA LEU A 23 -15.57 3.42 3.22
C LEU A 23 -15.41 3.74 4.71
N ASP A 24 -16.33 3.22 5.53
CA ASP A 24 -16.17 3.21 6.98
C ASP A 24 -15.11 2.18 7.38
N ILE A 25 -14.10 2.65 8.11
CA ILE A 25 -12.99 1.83 8.60
C ILE A 25 -12.95 1.77 10.13
N SER A 26 -13.99 2.25 10.80
CA SER A 26 -14.03 2.31 12.26
C SER A 26 -14.02 0.92 12.93
N GLY A 27 -14.52 -0.10 12.24
CA GLY A 27 -14.62 -1.47 12.73
C GLY A 27 -13.60 -2.46 12.13
N VAL A 28 -12.60 -2.00 11.39
CA VAL A 28 -11.64 -2.91 10.75
C VAL A 28 -10.59 -3.42 11.73
N GLU A 29 -10.12 -4.64 11.50
CA GLU A 29 -9.05 -5.23 12.28
C GLU A 29 -7.68 -4.80 11.72
N TRP A 30 -6.89 -4.14 12.57
CA TRP A 30 -5.54 -3.71 12.25
C TRP A 30 -4.54 -4.78 12.63
N GLN A 31 -3.64 -5.10 11.70
CA GLN A 31 -2.63 -6.14 11.83
C GLN A 31 -1.25 -5.56 11.58
N SER A 32 -0.29 -5.98 12.39
CA SER A 32 1.13 -5.65 12.24
C SER A 32 1.92 -6.88 11.78
N ALA A 33 3.15 -6.67 11.32
CA ALA A 33 4.03 -7.79 11.01
C ALA A 33 4.26 -8.69 12.24
N PRO A 34 4.41 -10.00 12.07
CA PRO A 34 4.77 -10.89 13.18
C PRO A 34 6.16 -10.55 13.70
N GLY A 35 6.32 -10.52 15.02
CA GLY A 35 7.60 -10.24 15.68
C GLY A 35 7.88 -8.77 16.00
N THR A 36 6.98 -7.85 15.67
CA THR A 36 7.04 -6.45 16.15
C THR A 36 6.50 -6.35 17.57
N GLU A 37 7.24 -5.72 18.49
CA GLU A 37 6.78 -5.48 19.86
C GLU A 37 5.81 -4.28 19.93
N ASP A 38 4.98 -4.21 20.97
CA ASP A 38 3.99 -3.13 21.14
C ASP A 38 4.60 -1.74 21.34
N HIS A 39 5.89 -1.68 21.62
CA HIS A 39 6.62 -0.44 21.89
C HIS A 39 7.39 0.09 20.68
N GLU A 40 7.42 -0.66 19.57
CA GLU A 40 8.13 -0.27 18.35
C GLU A 40 7.22 0.48 17.37
N GLU A 41 7.80 1.43 16.63
CA GLU A 41 7.14 2.00 15.46
C GLU A 41 6.95 0.91 14.43
N ARG A 42 5.71 0.75 13.96
CA ARG A 42 5.34 -0.34 13.05
C ARG A 42 4.29 0.12 12.06
N VAL A 43 4.30 -0.51 10.89
CA VAL A 43 3.25 -0.35 9.90
C VAL A 43 2.11 -1.30 10.24
N GLU A 44 0.90 -0.75 10.27
CA GLU A 44 -0.32 -1.53 10.45
C GLU A 44 -1.11 -1.54 9.15
N ILE A 45 -1.69 -2.68 8.81
CA ILE A 45 -2.60 -2.84 7.67
C ILE A 45 -3.95 -3.39 8.11
N ALA A 46 -4.99 -3.05 7.37
CA ALA A 46 -6.31 -3.65 7.51
C ALA A 46 -6.88 -4.01 6.14
N TYR A 47 -7.44 -5.20 6.03
CA TYR A 47 -8.12 -5.65 4.81
C TYR A 47 -9.52 -5.03 4.73
N LEU A 48 -9.83 -4.46 3.57
CA LEU A 48 -11.10 -3.82 3.25
C LEU A 48 -11.88 -4.69 2.24
N PRO A 49 -13.16 -4.37 1.96
CA PRO A 49 -13.92 -4.99 0.88
C PRO A 49 -13.19 -4.94 -0.48
N ASP A 50 -13.55 -5.86 -1.37
CA ASP A 50 -13.02 -5.92 -2.74
C ASP A 50 -11.49 -6.07 -2.84
N GLY A 51 -10.86 -6.58 -1.78
CA GLY A 51 -9.41 -6.82 -1.73
C GLY A 51 -8.57 -5.56 -1.51
N ALA A 52 -9.22 -4.42 -1.24
CA ALA A 52 -8.52 -3.19 -0.90
C ALA A 52 -7.83 -3.28 0.47
N VAL A 53 -6.85 -2.41 0.70
CA VAL A 53 -6.04 -2.41 1.92
C VAL A 53 -5.89 -0.99 2.45
N ALA A 54 -6.15 -0.82 3.74
CA ALA A 54 -5.77 0.37 4.49
C ALA A 54 -4.40 0.17 5.15
N MET A 55 -3.58 1.21 5.20
CA MET A 55 -2.26 1.23 5.82
C MET A 55 -2.13 2.48 6.69
N ARG A 56 -1.49 2.35 7.85
CA ARG A 56 -1.14 3.48 8.73
C ARG A 56 0.13 3.20 9.53
N SER A 57 0.68 4.24 10.16
CA SER A 57 1.72 4.09 11.19
C SER A 57 1.08 3.82 12.55
N SER A 58 1.72 3.01 13.38
CA SER A 58 1.31 2.85 14.79
C SER A 58 1.47 4.14 15.60
N LEU A 59 2.34 5.07 15.19
CA LEU A 59 2.54 6.36 15.85
C LEU A 59 1.53 7.43 15.43
N ASP A 60 0.96 7.31 14.23
CA ASP A 60 -0.03 8.24 13.69
C ASP A 60 -1.21 7.45 13.10
N THR A 61 -2.21 7.22 13.94
CA THR A 61 -3.36 6.37 13.57
C THR A 61 -4.45 7.12 12.81
N GLU A 62 -4.33 8.45 12.69
CA GLU A 62 -5.26 9.32 11.97
C GLU A 62 -4.96 9.37 10.47
N THR A 63 -3.70 9.30 10.07
CA THR A 63 -3.32 9.26 8.65
C THR A 63 -3.41 7.84 8.11
N VAL A 64 -4.53 7.55 7.44
CA VAL A 64 -4.77 6.25 6.79
C VAL A 64 -4.64 6.37 5.27
N LEU A 65 -3.66 5.67 4.71
CA LEU A 65 -3.53 5.45 3.27
C LEU A 65 -4.42 4.27 2.87
N ARG A 66 -5.08 4.36 1.71
CA ARG A 66 -5.94 3.27 1.20
C ARG A 66 -5.55 2.95 -0.23
N TYR A 67 -5.43 1.67 -0.51
CA TYR A 67 -5.01 1.13 -1.79
C TYR A 67 -6.06 0.17 -2.33
N THR A 68 -6.30 0.22 -3.63
CA THR A 68 -7.08 -0.82 -4.32
C THR A 68 -6.34 -2.15 -4.30
N GLU A 69 -7.05 -3.25 -4.55
CA GLU A 69 -6.43 -4.58 -4.68
C GLU A 69 -5.27 -4.57 -5.71
N ALA A 70 -5.49 -3.90 -6.85
CA ALA A 70 -4.52 -3.83 -7.93
C ALA A 70 -3.24 -3.10 -7.52
N GLU A 71 -3.37 -1.94 -6.85
CA GLU A 71 -2.24 -1.17 -6.34
C GLU A 71 -1.49 -1.94 -5.25
N TRP A 72 -2.22 -2.54 -4.31
CA TRP A 72 -1.62 -3.32 -3.23
C TRP A 72 -0.86 -4.54 -3.76
N ARG A 73 -1.45 -5.26 -4.72
CA ARG A 73 -0.81 -6.40 -5.37
C ARG A 73 0.47 -6.00 -6.09
N ALA A 74 0.47 -4.88 -6.82
CA ALA A 74 1.66 -4.37 -7.49
C ALA A 74 2.74 -4.00 -6.46
N PHE A 75 2.39 -3.32 -5.38
CA PHE A 75 3.30 -2.99 -4.29
C PHE A 75 3.94 -4.24 -3.66
N VAL A 76 3.14 -5.24 -3.29
CA VAL A 76 3.66 -6.49 -2.69
C VAL A 76 4.57 -7.24 -3.65
N LEU A 77 4.27 -7.25 -4.95
CA LEU A 77 5.14 -7.89 -5.94
C LEU A 77 6.48 -7.17 -6.05
N GLY A 78 6.51 -5.83 -6.11
CA GLY A 78 7.76 -5.05 -6.13
C GLY A 78 8.57 -5.22 -4.84
N ALA A 79 7.90 -5.19 -3.69
CA ALA A 79 8.55 -5.43 -2.40
C ALA A 79 9.16 -6.83 -2.30
N ARG A 80 8.49 -7.85 -2.82
CA ARG A 80 9.03 -9.22 -2.88
C ARG A 80 10.18 -9.36 -3.87
N ASP A 81 10.20 -8.55 -4.91
CA ASP A 81 11.33 -8.43 -5.84
C ASP A 81 12.49 -7.62 -5.24
N GLY A 82 12.38 -7.20 -3.97
CA GLY A 82 13.43 -6.50 -3.24
C GLY A 82 13.62 -5.05 -3.65
N GLU A 83 12.70 -4.46 -4.43
CA GLU A 83 12.80 -3.08 -4.94
C GLU A 83 13.00 -2.04 -3.81
N PHE A 84 12.57 -2.38 -2.59
CA PHE A 84 12.65 -1.54 -1.39
C PHE A 84 13.64 -2.04 -0.33
N ASP A 85 14.51 -3.01 -0.62
CA ASP A 85 15.54 -3.46 0.32
C ASP A 85 16.58 -2.35 0.59
N LEU A 86 16.96 -2.16 1.86
CA LEU A 86 17.90 -1.09 2.28
C LEU A 86 19.35 -1.33 1.80
N GLU A 87 19.71 -2.58 1.57
CA GLU A 87 20.98 -2.96 0.96
C GLU A 87 20.71 -3.52 -0.44
N PRO A 88 21.53 -3.16 -1.45
CA PRO A 88 21.36 -3.69 -2.79
C PRO A 88 21.67 -5.19 -2.79
N ALA A 89 20.63 -5.99 -2.75
CA ALA A 89 20.72 -7.44 -2.80
C ALA A 89 20.84 -7.93 -4.27
N PRO A 90 21.39 -9.14 -4.50
CA PRO A 90 21.61 -9.65 -5.85
C PRO A 90 20.33 -9.76 -6.71
N HIS A 91 19.14 -9.78 -6.11
CA HIS A 91 17.85 -9.76 -6.82
C HIS A 91 17.38 -8.35 -7.22
N ASN A 92 17.87 -7.27 -6.61
CA ASN A 92 17.50 -5.88 -6.91
C ASN A 92 18.60 -5.12 -7.71
N GLY A 93 19.39 -5.84 -8.52
CA GLY A 93 20.42 -5.23 -9.39
C GLY A 93 21.69 -4.73 -8.68
N GLY A 94 21.88 -5.10 -7.40
CA GLY A 94 23.09 -4.79 -6.65
C GLY A 94 24.29 -5.59 -7.13
N LEU A 95 25.26 -4.95 -7.78
CA LEU A 95 26.60 -5.52 -7.92
C LEU A 95 27.18 -5.64 -6.50
N ALA A 96 27.37 -6.86 -6.03
CA ALA A 96 28.06 -7.13 -4.77
C ALA A 96 29.39 -6.36 -4.77
N ALA A 97 29.54 -5.44 -3.82
CA ALA A 97 30.81 -4.77 -3.61
C ALA A 97 31.82 -5.83 -3.14
N GLU A 98 32.81 -6.11 -3.98
CA GLU A 98 34.00 -6.91 -3.64
C GLU A 98 34.86 -6.23 -2.57
#